data_AF-W4VJI9-F1
#
_entry.id   AF-W4VJI9-F1
#
_cell.length_a   1.000
_cell.length_b   1.000
_cell.length_c   1.000
_cell.angle_alpha   90.00
_cell.angle_beta   90.00
_cell.angle_gamma   90.00
#
_symmetry.space_group_name_H-M   'P 1'
#
loop_
_entity.id
_entity.type
_entity.pdbx_description
1 polymer ?
#
loop_
_entity_poly.entity_id
_entity_poly.type
_entity_poly.pdbx_seq_one_letter_code
_entity_poly.pdbx_strand_id
1 'polypeptide(L)' 'MEQVNYLDSTGLGVFIAALKSTKEYHSEMRLEGLQSRVQRLFEITGLNSIMNIESTVQGGK' A
#
# COMPACT_ATOMS: atom_id res chain seq x y z
N MET A 1 -5.94 4.32 -5.89
CA MET A 1 -4.73 4.93 -6.49
C MET A 1 -4.67 4.67 -8.00
N GLU A 2 -5.74 4.98 -8.73
CA GLU A 2 -5.95 4.47 -10.09
C GLU A 2 -5.10 5.16 -11.16
N GLN A 3 -4.44 6.27 -10.83
CA GLN A 3 -3.57 7.02 -11.75
C GLN A 3 -2.08 6.90 -11.42
N VAL A 4 -1.71 6.15 -10.38
CA VAL A 4 -0.30 5.99 -9.98
C VAL A 4 0.30 4.79 -10.70
N ASN A 5 1.15 5.07 -11.69
CA ASN A 5 1.75 4.06 -12.56
C ASN A 5 3.13 3.58 -12.07
N TYR A 6 3.77 4.32 -11.15
CA TYR A 6 5.10 4.02 -10.63
C TYR A 6 5.30 4.60 -9.22
N LEU A 7 6.04 3.87 -8.39
CA LEU A 7 6.47 4.27 -7.06
C LEU A 7 7.95 3.89 -6.92
N ASP A 8 8.77 4.80 -6.42
CA ASP A 8 10.18 4.55 -6.13
C ASP A 8 10.43 4.33 -4.62
N SER A 9 11.70 4.24 -4.22
CA SER A 9 12.10 4.06 -2.81
C SER A 9 11.65 5.23 -1.91
N THR A 10 11.59 6.45 -2.44
CA THR A 10 11.13 7.63 -1.72
C THR A 10 9.63 7.51 -1.44
N GLY A 11 8.85 7.15 -2.45
CA GLY A 11 7.42 6.92 -2.31
C GLY A 11 7.10 5.83 -1.29
N LEU A 12 7.82 4.71 -1.31
CA LEU A 12 7.69 3.65 -0.29
C LEU A 12 8.01 4.16 1.12
N GLY A 13 9.04 4.99 1.26
CA GLY A 13 9.44 5.59 2.54
C GLY A 13 8.32 6.43 3.17
N VAL A 14 7.55 7.17 2.35
CA VAL A 14 6.39 7.94 2.82
C VAL A 14 5.30 7.02 3.39
N PHE A 15 4.98 5.90 2.71
CA PHE A 15 4.00 4.95 3.23
C PHE A 15 4.45 4.27 4.53
N ILE A 16 5.74 3.98 4.66
CA ILE A 16 6.31 3.44 5.91
C ILE A 16 6.18 4.46 7.05
N ALA A 17 6.52 5.73 6.79
CA ALA A 17 6.38 6.79 7.80
C ALA A 17 4.92 6.98 8.21
N ALA A 18 4.01 6.95 7.26
CA ALA A 18 2.58 7.07 7.52
C ALA A 18 2.05 5.87 8.32
N LEU A 19 2.45 4.63 8.00
CA LEU A 19 2.12 3.43 8.78
C LEU A 19 2.63 3.51 10.22
N LYS A 20 3.84 4.07 10.43
CA LYS A 20 4.36 4.29 11.79
C LYS A 20 3.49 5.27 12.55
N SER A 21 3.12 6.38 11.93
CA SER A 21 2.23 7.38 12.52
C SER A 21 0.89 6.75 12.90
N THR A 22 0.28 5.92 12.05
CA THR A 22 -1.01 5.32 12.40
C THR A 22 -0.92 4.41 13.62
N LYS A 23 0.19 3.66 13.78
CA LYS A 23 0.46 2.87 14.98
C LYS A 23 0.65 3.72 16.23
N GLU A 24 1.34 4.86 16.12
CA GLU A 24 1.57 5.79 17.24
C GLU A 24 0.26 6.41 17.73
N TYR A 25 -0.65 6.76 16.81
CA TYR A 25 -1.91 7.42 17.13
C TYR A 25 -3.12 6.47 17.23
N HIS A 26 -2.88 5.16 17.29
CA HIS A 26 -3.94 4.13 17.34
C HIS A 26 -5.00 4.29 16.23
N SER A 27 -4.56 4.67 15.03
CA SER A 27 -5.40 4.80 13.85
C SER A 27 -5.08 3.72 12.83
N GLU A 28 -5.96 3.58 11.84
CA GLU A 28 -5.81 2.60 10.78
C GLU A 28 -5.43 3.26 9.47
N MET A 29 -4.51 2.62 8.73
CA MET A 29 -4.19 2.95 7.35
C MET A 29 -4.70 1.83 6.45
N ARG A 30 -5.45 2.20 5.42
CA ARG A 30 -5.89 1.30 4.34
C ARG A 30 -5.47 1.85 3.00
N LEU A 31 -4.94 0.97 2.16
CA LEU A 31 -4.52 1.28 0.80
C LEU A 31 -5.47 0.58 -0.17
N GLU A 32 -6.25 1.37 -0.91
CA GLU A 32 -7.29 0.88 -1.82
C GLU A 32 -7.02 1.29 -3.28
N GLY A 33 -7.44 0.43 -4.20
CA GLY A 33 -7.39 0.71 -5.64
C GLY A 33 -5.97 0.84 -6.18
N LEU A 34 -5.06 -0.01 -5.71
CA LEU A 34 -3.69 -0.03 -6.22
C LEU A 34 -3.68 -0.66 -7.62
N GLN A 35 -2.98 -0.04 -8.56
CA GLN A 35 -2.67 -0.69 -9.82
C GLN A 35 -1.74 -1.89 -9.59
N SER A 36 -1.85 -2.92 -10.44
CA SER A 36 -1.10 -4.18 -10.32
C SER A 36 0.42 -3.98 -10.18
N ARG A 37 0.99 -2.98 -10.87
CA ARG A 37 2.43 -2.66 -10.77
C ARG A 37 2.82 -2.14 -9.39
N VAL A 38 2.02 -1.23 -8.84
CA VAL A 38 2.26 -0.64 -7.51
C VAL A 38 2.05 -1.72 -6.45
N GLN A 39 0.97 -2.50 -6.54
CA GLN A 39 0.72 -3.65 -5.66
C GLN A 39 1.90 -4.62 -5.65
N ARG A 40 2.41 -4.97 -6.84
CA ARG A 40 3.58 -5.86 -6.96
C ARG A 40 4.82 -5.29 -6.26
N LEU A 41 4.99 -3.98 -6.26
CA LEU A 41 6.07 -3.29 -5.57
C LEU A 41 5.96 -3.46 -4.04
N PHE A 42 4.75 -3.34 -3.49
CA PHE A 42 4.49 -3.63 -2.07
C PHE A 42 4.69 -5.11 -1.71
N GLU A 43 4.38 -6.04 -2.63
CA GLU A 43 4.64 -7.48 -2.45
C GLU A 43 6.14 -7.80 -2.44
N ILE A 44 6.90 -7.31 -3.41
CA ILE A 44 8.35 -7.57 -3.52
C ILE A 44 9.11 -7.01 -2.31
N THR A 45 8.67 -5.87 -1.80
CA THR A 45 9.26 -5.22 -0.62
C THR A 45 8.79 -5.83 0.70
N GLY A 46 7.81 -6.74 0.68
CA GLY A 46 7.22 -7.36 1.87
C GLY A 46 6.31 -6.43 2.68
N LEU A 47 6.08 -5.20 2.21
CA LEU A 47 5.25 -4.22 2.91
C LEU A 47 3.76 -4.62 2.93
N ASN A 48 3.32 -5.44 1.98
CA ASN A 48 1.96 -6.00 1.97
C ASN A 48 1.62 -6.83 3.22
N SER A 49 2.63 -7.37 3.92
CA SER A 49 2.42 -8.18 5.13
C SER A 49 2.16 -7.34 6.39
N ILE A 50 2.51 -6.05 6.34
CA ILE A 50 2.41 -5.14 7.49
C ILE A 50 1.46 -3.96 7.25
N MET A 51 1.00 -3.77 6.01
CA MET A 51 0.02 -2.76 5.62
C MET A 51 -1.30 -3.43 5.25
N ASN A 52 -2.42 -2.76 5.56
CA ASN A 52 -3.73 -3.22 5.11
C ASN A 52 -3.96 -2.74 3.67
N ILE A 53 -3.65 -3.60 2.70
CA ILE A 53 -3.77 -3.32 1.27
C ILE A 53 -4.97 -4.10 0.72
N GLU A 54 -6.04 -3.37 0.43
CA GLU A 54 -7.23 -3.92 -0.22
C GLU A 54 -7.04 -3.80 -1.74
N SER A 55 -6.77 -4.94 -2.37
CA SER A 55 -6.70 -4.99 -3.82
C SER A 55 -8.12 -4.86 -4.40
N THR A 56 -8.32 -3.95 -5.35
CA THR A 56 -9.58 -3.83 -6.12
C THR A 56 -9.84 -5.02 -7.05
N VAL A 57 -9.05 -6.10 -6.95
CA VAL A 57 -9.43 -7.40 -7.50
C VAL A 57 -10.55 -7.94 -6.61
N GLN A 58 -11.77 -7.41 -6.80
CA GLN A 58 -12.97 -8.18 -6.54
C GLN A 58 -12.75 -9.52 -7.23
N GLY A 59 -12.55 -10.57 -6.42
CA GLY A 59 -12.69 -11.93 -6.89
C GLY A 59 -13.98 -12.01 -7.69
N GLY A 60 -13.86 -12.50 -8.92
CA GLY A 60 -15.02 -12.83 -9.72
C GLY A 60 -16.00 -13.66 -8.88
N LYS A 61 -17.27 -13.32 -8.99
CA LYS A 61 -18.30 -14.35 -8.90
C LYS A 61 -18.13 -15.33 -10.05
#